data_AF-A0A930J6E9-F1
#
_entry.id   AF-A0A930J6E9-F1
#
_cell.length_a   1.000
_cell.length_b   1.000
_cell.length_c   1.000
_cell.angle_alpha   90.00
_cell.angle_beta   90.00
_cell.angle_gamma   90.00
#
_symmetry.space_group_name_H-M   'P 1'
#
loop_
_entity.id
_entity.type
_entity.pdbx_description
1 polymer ?
#
loop_
_entity_poly.entity_id
_entity_poly.type
_entity_poly.pdbx_seq_one_letter_code
_entity_poly.pdbx_strand_id
1 'polypeptide(L)'
;ITAFHQSPESGKIYISTLNHGVFVSKGKQVERIAGTEHMVFVNSLCTYNSPHPRLLLLTNHYLQIQGADSIRTDGSNQIFCINDSIVYTIPEMGIHKYKIKNNRLYDCGSFFDDIHFNAQAAFSLNNTLYIGSDLGVIQLTPGKEEAAKWITFDNKAPSLQFIGIILFTMMSII
;
A
#
# COMPACT_ATOMS: atom_id res chain seq x y z
N ILE A 1 6.09 14.42 7.13
CA ILE A 1 5.12 13.30 7.21
C ILE A 1 5.39 12.41 6.02
N THR A 2 5.36 11.10 6.18
CA THR A 2 5.71 10.13 5.14
C THR A 2 4.49 9.35 4.66
N ALA A 3 3.60 8.93 5.55
CA ALA A 3 2.32 8.35 5.18
C ALA A 3 1.21 8.66 6.20
N PHE A 4 -0.02 8.48 5.72
CA PHE A 4 -1.24 8.44 6.52
C PHE A 4 -1.85 7.05 6.38
N HIS A 5 -2.39 6.53 7.47
CA HIS A 5 -3.16 5.29 7.46
C HIS A 5 -4.39 5.46 8.34
N GLN A 6 -5.56 5.17 7.80
CA GLN A 6 -6.79 5.16 8.59
C GLN A 6 -7.15 3.71 8.95
N SER A 7 -7.29 3.45 10.25
CA SER A 7 -7.79 2.16 10.73
C SER A 7 -9.29 2.05 10.39
N PRO A 8 -9.71 1.05 9.60
CA PRO A 8 -11.09 0.93 9.14
C PRO A 8 -12.11 0.83 10.28
N GLU A 9 -11.78 0.08 11.34
CA GLU A 9 -12.71 -0.14 12.45
C GLU A 9 -12.74 1.01 13.45
N SER A 10 -11.57 1.56 13.82
CA SER A 10 -11.51 2.59 14.85
C SER A 10 -11.69 4.01 14.32
N GLY A 11 -11.59 4.20 13.01
CA GLY A 11 -11.59 5.53 12.36
C GLY A 11 -10.37 6.39 12.69
N LYS A 12 -9.44 5.91 13.53
CA LYS A 12 -8.22 6.62 13.92
C LYS A 12 -7.29 6.78 12.73
N ILE A 13 -6.65 7.93 12.67
CA ILE A 13 -5.66 8.26 11.65
C ILE A 13 -4.29 8.15 12.29
N TYR A 14 -3.46 7.31 11.70
CA TYR A 14 -2.07 7.11 12.07
C TYR A 14 -1.19 7.86 11.08
N ILE A 15 -0.13 8.49 11.59
CA ILE A 15 0.74 9.39 10.83
C ILE A 15 2.18 8.95 11.06
N SER A 16 2.86 8.50 10.01
CA SER A 16 4.30 8.22 10.06
C SER A 16 5.11 9.47 9.70
N THR A 17 6.31 9.52 10.23
CA THR A 17 7.25 10.60 9.97
C THR A 17 8.61 10.07 9.59
N LEU A 18 9.43 10.95 9.01
CA LEU A 18 10.80 10.60 8.66
C LEU A 18 11.68 10.36 9.91
N ASN A 19 11.53 11.14 10.98
CA ASN A 19 12.49 11.12 12.10
C ASN A 19 11.89 11.24 13.51
N HIS A 20 10.56 11.22 13.66
CA HIS A 20 9.90 11.51 14.94
C HIS A 20 8.90 10.41 15.35
N GLY A 21 9.06 9.20 14.80
CA GLY A 21 8.18 8.08 15.07
C GLY A 21 6.81 8.19 14.40
N VAL A 22 5.81 7.59 15.05
CA VAL A 22 4.43 7.48 14.57
C VAL A 22 3.49 8.16 15.55
N PHE A 23 2.48 8.84 15.01
CA PHE A 23 1.46 9.54 15.77
C PHE A 23 0.07 8.96 15.46
N VAL A 24 -0.88 9.16 16.36
CA VAL A 24 -2.28 8.78 16.17
C VAL A 24 -3.21 9.94 16.52
N SER A 25 -4.28 10.10 15.74
CA SER A 25 -5.33 11.05 16.03
C SER A 25 -6.20 10.57 17.19
N LYS A 26 -6.51 11.50 18.08
CA LYS A 26 -7.36 11.30 19.25
C LYS A 26 -8.27 12.52 19.40
N GLY A 27 -9.44 12.46 18.77
CA GLY A 27 -10.33 13.62 18.64
C GLY A 27 -9.65 14.77 17.89
N LYS A 28 -9.47 15.92 18.54
CA LYS A 28 -8.80 17.10 17.98
C LYS A 28 -7.28 17.14 18.22
N GLN A 29 -6.73 16.13 18.89
CA GLN A 29 -5.32 16.07 19.25
C GLN A 29 -4.60 14.97 18.48
N VAL A 30 -3.28 15.10 18.40
CA VAL A 30 -2.38 14.10 17.81
C VAL A 30 -1.37 13.74 18.89
N GLU A 31 -1.33 12.46 19.26
CA GLU A 31 -0.42 11.93 20.28
C GLU A 31 0.61 11.04 19.62
N ARG A 32 1.88 11.10 20.06
CA ARG A 32 2.92 10.17 19.61
C ARG A 32 2.68 8.80 20.23
N ILE A 33 2.85 7.74 19.46
CA ILE A 33 2.72 6.37 19.94
C ILE A 33 3.99 5.99 20.69
N ALA A 34 3.83 5.59 21.96
CA ALA A 34 4.92 5.14 22.81
C ALA A 34 5.66 3.95 22.17
N GLY A 35 6.99 3.95 22.26
CA GLY A 35 7.85 2.93 21.67
C GLY A 35 8.18 3.19 20.19
N THR A 36 7.80 4.34 19.62
CA THR A 36 8.17 4.74 18.25
C THR A 36 9.16 5.91 18.22
N GLU A 37 9.61 6.40 19.38
CA GLU A 37 10.46 7.59 19.53
C GLU A 37 11.77 7.54 18.74
N HIS A 38 12.36 6.36 18.69
CA HIS A 38 13.65 6.08 18.08
C HIS A 38 13.52 5.67 16.61
N MET A 39 12.28 5.55 16.10
CA MET A 39 12.04 5.08 14.75
C MET A 39 12.26 6.20 13.75
N VAL A 40 13.11 5.90 12.78
CA VAL A 40 13.51 6.78 11.68
C VAL A 40 13.20 6.10 10.34
N PHE A 41 13.04 6.91 9.31
CA PHE A 41 12.74 6.52 7.93
C PHE A 41 11.50 5.63 7.80
N VAL A 42 10.44 5.89 8.55
CA VAL A 42 9.17 5.15 8.43
C VAL A 42 8.45 5.61 7.16
N ASN A 43 8.55 4.84 6.08
CA ASN A 43 8.02 5.19 4.75
C ASN A 43 6.50 4.99 4.67
N SER A 44 6.01 3.90 5.23
CA SER A 44 4.59 3.54 5.25
C SER A 44 4.25 2.77 6.53
N LEU A 45 2.96 2.66 6.83
CA LEU A 45 2.48 2.00 8.04
C LEU A 45 1.10 1.37 7.82
N CYS A 46 0.80 0.34 8.59
CA CYS A 46 -0.52 -0.27 8.68
C CYS A 46 -0.84 -0.63 10.13
N THR A 47 -2.11 -0.91 10.39
CA THR A 47 -2.56 -1.52 11.64
C THR A 47 -3.14 -2.89 11.39
N TYR A 48 -2.94 -3.81 12.33
CA TYR A 48 -3.59 -5.13 12.32
C TYR A 48 -4.06 -5.51 13.73
N ASN A 49 -4.81 -6.61 13.86
CA ASN A 49 -5.31 -7.15 15.13
C ASN A 49 -6.40 -6.27 15.76
N SER A 50 -7.41 -5.91 14.98
CA SER A 50 -8.56 -5.16 15.49
C SER A 50 -9.38 -6.02 16.48
N PRO A 51 -9.97 -5.46 17.56
CA PRO A 51 -10.09 -4.04 17.94
C PRO A 51 -8.90 -3.46 18.73
N HIS A 52 -7.82 -4.23 18.94
CA HIS A 52 -6.62 -3.80 19.67
C HIS A 52 -5.45 -3.61 18.70
N PRO A 53 -5.47 -2.53 17.90
CA PRO A 53 -4.58 -2.37 16.76
C PRO A 53 -3.12 -2.36 17.19
N ARG A 54 -2.33 -3.19 16.54
CA ARG A 54 -0.87 -3.20 16.60
C ARG A 54 -0.32 -2.49 15.37
N LEU A 55 0.84 -1.85 15.53
CA LEU A 55 1.52 -1.18 14.43
C LEU A 55 2.39 -2.16 13.65
N LEU A 56 2.22 -2.10 12.34
CA LEU A 56 3.14 -2.65 11.36
C LEU A 56 3.77 -1.49 10.61
N LEU A 57 5.09 -1.44 10.58
CA LEU A 57 5.86 -0.30 10.09
C LEU A 57 6.78 -0.75 8.97
N LEU A 58 6.87 0.06 7.93
CA LEU A 58 7.87 -0.11 6.88
C LEU A 58 8.87 1.02 6.97
N THR A 59 10.12 0.64 7.20
CA THR A 59 11.27 1.52 7.10
C THR A 59 12.02 1.29 5.80
N ASN A 60 13.07 2.05 5.52
CA ASN A 60 13.94 1.81 4.35
C ASN A 60 14.48 0.37 4.24
N HIS A 61 14.68 -0.30 5.38
CA HIS A 61 15.37 -1.59 5.43
C HIS A 61 14.53 -2.71 6.02
N TYR A 62 13.43 -2.40 6.72
CA TYR A 62 12.71 -3.40 7.50
C TYR A 62 11.20 -3.20 7.49
N LEU A 63 10.51 -4.33 7.47
CA LEU A 63 9.11 -4.50 7.84
C LEU A 63 9.12 -4.93 9.30
N GLN A 64 8.51 -4.15 10.17
CA GLN A 64 8.62 -4.30 11.61
C GLN A 64 7.25 -4.32 12.25
N ILE A 65 7.00 -5.33 13.08
CA ILE A 65 5.94 -5.30 14.07
C ILE A 65 6.49 -4.55 15.29
N GLN A 66 5.83 -3.47 15.69
CA GLN A 66 6.27 -2.66 16.81
C GLN A 66 6.44 -3.51 18.08
N GLY A 67 7.67 -3.53 18.63
CA GLY A 67 7.99 -4.22 19.89
C GLY A 67 8.00 -5.75 19.81
N ALA A 68 8.10 -6.35 18.62
CA ALA A 68 8.07 -7.80 18.49
C ALA A 68 9.06 -8.42 17.49
N ASP A 69 8.83 -8.25 16.19
CA ASP A 69 9.56 -8.98 15.14
C ASP A 69 9.84 -8.06 13.96
N SER A 70 10.88 -8.39 13.19
CA SER A 70 11.28 -7.61 12.01
C SER A 70 11.88 -8.51 10.94
N ILE A 71 11.53 -8.25 9.69
CA ILE A 71 12.18 -8.85 8.52
C ILE A 71 12.78 -7.73 7.68
N ARG A 72 13.98 -7.98 7.13
CA ARG A 72 14.64 -7.06 6.21
C ARG A 72 13.91 -7.04 4.87
N THR A 73 13.57 -5.85 4.39
CA THR A 73 12.86 -5.62 3.11
C THR A 73 13.37 -4.33 2.49
N ASP A 74 14.57 -4.39 1.92
CA ASP A 74 15.17 -3.23 1.26
C ASP A 74 14.35 -2.81 0.04
N GLY A 75 14.26 -1.49 -0.21
CA GLY A 75 13.69 -0.94 -1.44
C GLY A 75 12.16 -0.93 -1.53
N SER A 76 11.44 -1.39 -0.50
CA SER A 76 9.98 -1.22 -0.43
C SER A 76 9.61 0.18 0.08
N ASN A 77 8.57 0.78 -0.51
CA ASN A 77 8.11 2.13 -0.13
C ASN A 77 6.66 2.17 0.41
N GLN A 78 5.85 1.15 0.16
CA GLN A 78 4.46 1.04 0.63
C GLN A 78 4.17 -0.34 1.21
N ILE A 79 3.23 -0.38 2.16
CA ILE A 79 2.71 -1.61 2.74
C ILE A 79 1.19 -1.63 2.77
N PHE A 80 0.65 -2.83 2.62
CA PHE A 80 -0.78 -3.10 2.72
C PHE A 80 -0.99 -4.29 3.64
N CYS A 81 -1.74 -4.12 4.72
CA CYS A 81 -2.18 -5.22 5.57
C CYS A 81 -3.62 -5.60 5.23
N ILE A 82 -3.82 -6.87 4.89
CA ILE A 82 -5.09 -7.44 4.47
C ILE A 82 -5.49 -8.51 5.49
N ASN A 83 -6.71 -8.40 6.01
CA ASN A 83 -7.34 -9.36 6.93
C ASN A 83 -6.50 -9.67 8.17
N ASP A 84 -5.83 -8.64 8.71
CA ASP A 84 -4.99 -8.71 9.92
C ASP A 84 -3.86 -9.76 9.90
N SER A 85 -3.58 -10.38 8.76
CA SER A 85 -2.71 -11.56 8.69
C SER A 85 -1.85 -11.63 7.45
N ILE A 86 -2.25 -10.99 6.35
CA ILE A 86 -1.48 -10.95 5.11
C ILE A 86 -0.93 -9.56 4.93
N VAL A 87 0.35 -9.46 4.58
CA VAL A 87 1.01 -8.18 4.32
C VAL A 87 1.60 -8.24 2.93
N TYR A 88 1.38 -7.19 2.15
CA TYR A 88 2.12 -6.93 0.92
C TYR A 88 3.01 -5.72 1.09
N THR A 89 4.22 -5.81 0.59
CA THR A 89 5.10 -4.65 0.39
C THR A 89 5.32 -4.46 -1.10
N ILE A 90 5.49 -3.21 -1.52
CA ILE A 90 5.73 -2.86 -2.92
C ILE A 90 7.20 -2.44 -3.06
N PRO A 91 8.09 -3.38 -3.43
CA PRO A 91 9.46 -3.07 -3.85
C PRO A 91 9.48 -2.43 -5.25
N GLU A 92 10.68 -2.16 -5.76
CA GLU A 92 10.88 -1.62 -7.11
C GLU A 92 10.32 -2.54 -8.21
N MET A 93 10.38 -3.85 -8.01
CA MET A 93 9.88 -4.86 -8.97
C MET A 93 9.00 -5.87 -8.25
N GLY A 94 7.80 -6.08 -8.76
CA GLY A 94 6.84 -7.04 -8.23
C GLY A 94 6.16 -6.61 -6.93
N ILE A 95 5.59 -7.61 -6.25
CA ILE A 95 4.85 -7.48 -5.00
C ILE A 95 5.36 -8.56 -4.05
N HIS A 96 5.87 -8.16 -2.89
CA HIS A 96 6.38 -9.11 -1.91
C HIS A 96 5.32 -9.42 -0.86
N LYS A 97 5.17 -10.70 -0.50
CA LYS A 97 4.16 -11.16 0.47
C LYS A 97 4.78 -11.63 1.78
N TYR A 98 4.13 -11.28 2.87
CA TYR A 98 4.40 -11.79 4.21
C TYR A 98 3.12 -12.26 4.89
N LYS A 99 3.29 -13.10 5.90
CA LYS A 99 2.21 -13.51 6.82
C LYS A 99 2.55 -13.09 8.24
N ILE A 100 1.54 -12.61 8.97
CA ILE A 100 1.60 -12.41 10.41
C ILE A 100 0.97 -13.63 11.09
N LYS A 101 1.73 -14.33 11.93
CA LYS A 101 1.21 -15.42 12.77
C LYS A 101 1.89 -15.39 14.13
N ASN A 102 1.10 -15.43 15.20
CA ASN A 102 1.61 -15.35 16.57
C ASN A 102 2.56 -14.17 16.80
N ASN A 103 2.21 -13.00 16.23
CA ASN A 103 3.01 -11.78 16.33
C ASN A 103 4.41 -11.86 15.71
N ARG A 104 4.60 -12.77 14.75
CA ARG A 104 5.83 -12.94 13.98
C ARG A 104 5.55 -12.79 12.49
N LEU A 105 6.54 -12.29 11.78
CA LEU A 105 6.51 -12.15 10.33
C LEU A 105 7.08 -13.41 9.69
N TYR A 106 6.47 -13.84 8.58
CA TYR A 106 6.94 -14.95 7.76
C TYR A 106 6.98 -14.49 6.32
N ASP A 107 8.17 -14.51 5.72
CA ASP A 107 8.37 -14.26 4.30
C ASP A 107 7.68 -15.36 3.48
N CYS A 108 6.89 -14.97 2.47
CA CYS A 108 6.16 -15.86 1.59
C CYS A 108 6.59 -15.72 0.11
N GLY A 109 7.64 -14.95 -0.17
CA GLY A 109 8.15 -14.71 -1.52
C GLY A 109 7.43 -13.59 -2.28
N SER A 110 7.82 -13.45 -3.54
CA SER A 110 7.46 -12.35 -4.42
C SER A 110 6.59 -12.83 -5.58
N PHE A 111 5.78 -11.92 -6.12
CA PHE A 111 4.90 -12.16 -7.27
C PHE A 111 5.11 -11.05 -8.30
N PHE A 112 5.01 -11.41 -9.58
CA PHE A 112 5.10 -10.46 -10.69
C PHE A 112 6.43 -9.68 -10.73
N ASP A 113 7.54 -10.36 -10.45
CA ASP A 113 8.89 -9.76 -10.32
C ASP A 113 9.42 -9.14 -11.62
N ASP A 114 8.69 -9.30 -12.73
CA ASP A 114 8.92 -8.70 -14.04
C ASP A 114 8.11 -7.42 -14.29
N ILE A 115 7.29 -6.98 -13.33
CA ILE A 115 6.40 -5.82 -13.46
C ILE A 115 6.81 -4.71 -12.48
N HIS A 116 6.92 -3.48 -12.98
CA HIS A 116 7.02 -2.28 -12.15
C HIS A 116 5.63 -1.81 -11.73
N PHE A 117 5.35 -1.84 -10.43
CA PHE A 117 4.10 -1.29 -9.90
C PHE A 117 4.29 0.11 -9.34
N ASN A 118 3.31 0.98 -9.59
CA ASN A 118 3.26 2.28 -8.95
C ASN A 118 2.62 2.13 -7.57
N ALA A 119 3.47 2.08 -6.54
CA ALA A 119 3.07 1.96 -5.14
C ALA A 119 2.10 3.06 -4.66
N GLN A 120 2.13 4.25 -5.25
CA GLN A 120 1.22 5.35 -4.91
C GLN A 120 -0.16 5.19 -5.57
N ALA A 121 -0.26 4.37 -6.62
CA ALA A 121 -1.51 4.01 -7.30
C ALA A 121 -2.04 2.67 -6.77
N ALA A 122 -2.06 2.52 -5.44
CA ALA A 122 -2.48 1.29 -4.78
C ALA A 122 -3.40 1.55 -3.58
N PHE A 123 -4.37 0.66 -3.38
CA PHE A 123 -5.23 0.67 -2.20
C PHE A 123 -5.80 -0.72 -1.93
N SER A 124 -6.15 -0.98 -0.67
CA SER A 124 -6.87 -2.19 -0.28
C SER A 124 -8.35 -1.91 -0.02
N LEU A 125 -9.23 -2.73 -0.58
CA LEU A 125 -10.67 -2.68 -0.34
C LEU A 125 -11.23 -4.11 -0.31
N ASN A 126 -12.10 -4.41 0.66
CA ASN A 126 -12.79 -5.70 0.77
C ASN A 126 -11.84 -6.89 0.60
N ASN A 127 -10.78 -6.92 1.40
CA ASN A 127 -9.82 -8.02 1.46
C ASN A 127 -9.02 -8.23 0.16
N THR A 128 -8.93 -7.19 -0.67
CA THR A 128 -8.32 -7.25 -1.99
C THR A 128 -7.43 -6.03 -2.18
N LEU A 129 -6.22 -6.25 -2.69
CA LEU A 129 -5.29 -5.19 -3.10
C LEU A 129 -5.53 -4.85 -4.57
N TYR A 130 -5.67 -3.57 -4.84
CA TYR A 130 -5.70 -3.01 -6.18
C TYR A 130 -4.43 -2.19 -6.37
N ILE A 131 -3.67 -2.47 -7.43
CA ILE A 131 -2.42 -1.77 -7.67
C ILE A 131 -2.19 -1.53 -9.17
N GLY A 132 -1.85 -0.29 -9.50
CA GLY A 132 -1.56 0.15 -10.86
C GLY A 132 -0.12 -0.12 -11.29
N SER A 133 0.04 -0.35 -12.58
CA SER A 133 1.29 -0.43 -13.33
C SER A 133 1.05 0.17 -14.72
N ASP A 134 2.10 0.26 -15.53
CA ASP A 134 1.98 0.66 -16.93
C ASP A 134 1.16 -0.33 -17.78
N LEU A 135 0.96 -1.56 -17.30
CA LEU A 135 0.14 -2.59 -17.94
C LEU A 135 -1.35 -2.49 -17.57
N GLY A 136 -1.71 -1.67 -16.56
CA GLY A 136 -3.07 -1.53 -16.04
C GLY A 136 -3.14 -1.71 -14.54
N VAL A 137 -4.33 -2.03 -14.01
CA VAL A 137 -4.55 -2.27 -12.58
C VAL A 137 -4.76 -3.76 -12.35
N ILE A 138 -3.98 -4.36 -11.46
CA ILE A 138 -4.16 -5.74 -11.04
C ILE A 138 -4.98 -5.80 -9.75
N GLN A 139 -5.86 -6.80 -9.67
CA GLN A 139 -6.62 -7.17 -8.50
C GLN A 139 -6.00 -8.42 -7.85
N LEU A 140 -5.53 -8.29 -6.61
CA LEU A 140 -4.87 -9.34 -5.86
C LEU A 140 -5.66 -9.68 -4.59
N THR A 141 -6.24 -10.88 -4.54
CA THR A 141 -6.88 -11.42 -3.33
C THR A 141 -5.94 -12.42 -2.67
N PRO A 142 -5.68 -12.31 -1.35
CA PRO A 142 -4.81 -13.26 -0.66
C PRO A 142 -5.25 -14.72 -0.83
N GLY A 143 -4.28 -15.59 -1.11
CA GLY A 143 -4.48 -17.01 -1.41
C GLY A 143 -4.97 -17.31 -2.83
N LYS A 144 -5.12 -16.30 -3.67
CA LYS A 144 -5.49 -16.41 -5.09
C LYS A 144 -4.57 -15.58 -5.98
N GLU A 145 -3.31 -15.41 -5.57
CA GLU A 145 -2.34 -14.55 -6.24
C GLU A 145 -2.06 -15.04 -7.68
N GLU A 146 -2.02 -16.35 -7.91
CA GLU A 146 -1.85 -16.92 -9.26
C GLU A 146 -3.09 -16.77 -10.16
N ALA A 147 -4.25 -16.46 -9.58
CA ALA A 147 -5.48 -16.17 -10.31
C ALA A 147 -5.78 -14.66 -10.34
N ALA A 148 -4.77 -13.82 -10.12
CA ALA A 148 -4.90 -12.37 -10.19
C ALA A 148 -5.43 -11.93 -11.55
N LYS A 149 -6.22 -10.86 -11.55
CA LYS A 149 -6.89 -10.36 -12.75
C LYS A 149 -6.52 -8.92 -13.01
N TRP A 150 -6.28 -8.60 -14.27
CA TRP A 150 -6.24 -7.22 -14.74
C TRP A 150 -7.65 -6.67 -14.82
N ILE A 151 -7.86 -5.47 -14.26
CA ILE A 151 -9.11 -4.75 -14.43
C ILE A 151 -9.22 -4.28 -15.88
N THR A 152 -10.29 -4.68 -16.54
CA THR A 152 -10.65 -4.18 -17.85
C THR A 152 -11.31 -2.80 -17.71
N PHE A 153 -10.68 -1.77 -18.24
CA PHE A 153 -11.29 -0.46 -18.38
C PHE A 153 -12.20 -0.44 -19.61
N ASP A 154 -13.38 0.17 -19.49
CA ASP A 154 -14.25 0.39 -20.64
C ASP A 154 -13.57 1.37 -21.62
N ASN A 155 -13.26 0.89 -22.81
CA ASN A 155 -12.55 1.64 -23.86
C ASN A 155 -13.49 2.54 -24.68
N LYS A 156 -14.77 2.64 -24.31
CA LYS A 156 -15.74 3.53 -24.97
C LYS A 156 -15.55 5.01 -24.64
N ALA A 157 -14.63 5.37 -23.75
CA ALA A 157 -14.29 6.77 -23.51
C ALA A 157 -13.54 7.32 -24.74
N PRO A 158 -14.08 8.34 -25.45
CA PRO A 158 -13.42 8.91 -26.60
C PRO A 158 -12.08 9.53 -26.16
N SER A 159 -10.99 9.13 -26.80
CA SER A 159 -9.68 9.67 -26.44
C SER A 159 -9.60 11.16 -26.76
N LEU A 160 -9.04 11.95 -25.84
CA LEU A 160 -8.84 13.40 -26.03
C LEU A 160 -8.04 13.70 -27.31
N GLN A 161 -7.12 12.81 -27.68
CA GLN A 161 -6.36 12.90 -28.92
C GLN A 161 -7.27 12.74 -30.15
N PHE A 162 -8.17 11.74 -30.16
CA PHE A 162 -9.15 11.59 -31.24
C PHE A 162 -10.14 12.76 -31.29
N ILE A 163 -10.61 13.25 -30.15
CA ILE A 163 -11.47 14.45 -30.10
C ILE A 163 -10.72 15.66 -30.70
N GLY A 164 -9.45 15.84 -30.35
CA GLY A 164 -8.60 16.89 -30.91
C GLY A 164 -8.42 16.77 -32.42
N ILE A 165 -8.19 15.56 -32.95
CA ILE A 165 -8.11 15.30 -34.39
C ILE A 165 -9.43 15.62 -35.10
N ILE A 166 -10.57 15.24 -34.54
CA ILE A 166 -11.90 15.53 -35.10
C ILE A 166 -12.13 17.06 -35.14
N LEU A 167 -11.81 17.77 -34.07
CA LEU A 167 -11.96 19.23 -34.02
C LEU A 167 -11.02 19.94 -35.00
N PHE A 168 -9.77 19.49 -35.10
CA PHE A 168 -8.79 20.04 -36.02
C PHE A 168 -9.18 19.82 -37.50
N THR A 169 -9.63 18.61 -37.84
CA THR A 169 -10.11 18.30 -39.19
C THR A 169 -11.37 19.09 -39.53
N MET A 170 -12.31 19.25 -38.60
CA MET A 170 -13.49 20.10 -38.77
C MET A 170 -13.14 21.58 -39.02
N MET A 171 -12.15 22.13 -38.30
CA MET A 171 -11.67 23.49 -38.52
C MET A 171 -10.92 23.66 -39.85
N SER A 172 -10.30 22.60 -40.37
CA SER A 172 -9.54 22.66 -41.63
C SER A 172 -10.43 22.56 -42.88
N ILE A 173 -11.72 22.25 -42.71
CA ILE A 173 -12.72 22.12 -43.78
C ILE A 173 -13.56 23.42 -43.92
N ILE A 174 -13.52 24.32 -42.93
CA ILE A 174 -14.14 25.65 -42.95
C ILE A 174 -13.16 26.67 -43.55
#